data_AF-A0A3D8HSW9-F1
#
_entry.id   AF-A0A3D8HSW9-F1
#
_cell.length_a   1.000
_cell.length_b   1.000
_cell.length_c   1.000
_cell.angle_alpha   90.00
_cell.angle_beta   90.00
_cell.angle_gamma   90.00
#
_symmetry.space_group_name_H-M   'P 1'
#
loop_
_entity.id
_entity.type
_entity.pdbx_description
1 polymer ?
#
loop_
_entity_poly.entity_id
_entity_poly.type
_entity_poly.pdbx_seq_one_letter_code
_entity_poly.pdbx_strand_id
1 'polypeptide(L)'
;MAKKKVAPQTSENTKPAESIYAKFDMQLLTHKYSDYYTSTKQSDENLAQMGLAREGDESEEQSNFVWYDTREVFYPVYKAIIDYQITKIQPIHPIIIAILKSVKYLQTLKNVNVAQKLKAITQLDDEIYGSISSELITKGLLSNENGEIRLSDKGKDALREEKEKIVNDESAVVAIDGIYNEVLEVAKNVRDMNLPHKPSRDSIELKPKARPPRSENLYEEFSNNKTLYQVLAEALQGLDSVNESGQEQSERQSVEVSNILAVRNVRKFYKKYICLFYKNANDEEKILVVGEKYEIDAEITKLFDRLINEQNLTPSNANSNAWKDKEDKRERLSKEVIESRLESAPNLSEGAMLEVGEHKRYFIYVLKNAKKHIYIQSPWVRHDTLEIYKEYIQSALEKGVKITIKYGMQKRSQKDKKEIDEVALTYLNELKAKYPNFSLKHDYDHSKILICDDEFMIVGSFNWLSFGGESKGDEALRGETSTINKNKDSIKKQIAKFD
;
A
#
# COMPACT_ATOMS: atom_id res chain seq x y z
N MET A 1 32.16 10.48 57.67
CA MET A 1 31.86 9.06 57.36
C MET A 1 30.36 8.86 57.32
N ALA A 2 29.79 8.33 56.24
CA ALA A 2 28.51 7.59 56.19
C ALA A 2 28.21 7.22 54.72
N LYS A 3 28.48 5.98 54.31
CA LYS A 3 28.11 5.49 52.97
C LYS A 3 26.60 5.21 52.95
N LYS A 4 25.83 5.91 52.11
CA LYS A 4 24.41 5.56 51.89
C LYS A 4 24.35 4.40 50.88
N LYS A 5 23.66 3.32 51.24
CA LYS A 5 23.61 2.06 50.48
C LYS A 5 22.92 2.25 49.13
N VAL A 6 23.51 1.67 48.08
CA VAL A 6 22.85 1.45 46.78
C VAL A 6 21.93 0.24 46.91
N ALA A 7 20.68 0.35 46.45
CA ALA A 7 19.74 -0.78 46.37
C ALA A 7 20.06 -1.66 45.14
N PRO A 8 19.82 -2.98 45.19
CA PRO A 8 20.25 -3.89 44.13
C PRO A 8 19.42 -3.68 42.86
N GLN A 9 20.11 -3.61 41.71
CA GLN A 9 19.46 -3.68 40.40
C GLN A 9 18.91 -5.08 40.17
N THR A 10 17.59 -5.24 40.23
CA THR A 10 16.91 -6.43 39.71
C THR A 10 16.89 -6.36 38.19
N SER A 11 17.80 -7.09 37.55
CA SER A 11 17.84 -7.23 36.09
C SER A 11 16.75 -8.17 35.60
N GLU A 12 15.50 -7.71 35.57
CA GLU A 12 14.47 -8.39 34.80
C GLU A 12 14.72 -8.14 33.32
N ASN A 13 15.23 -9.19 32.64
CA ASN A 13 15.42 -9.23 31.20
C ASN A 13 14.05 -9.34 30.48
N THR A 14 13.24 -8.28 30.55
CA THR A 14 12.18 -8.07 29.56
C THR A 14 12.85 -7.76 28.23
N LYS A 15 13.09 -8.80 27.43
CA LYS A 15 13.37 -8.63 26.00
C LYS A 15 12.29 -7.68 25.45
N PRO A 16 12.63 -6.64 24.68
CA PRO A 16 11.62 -5.94 23.91
C PRO A 16 10.89 -6.97 23.06
N ALA A 17 9.56 -6.91 23.00
CA ALA A 17 8.84 -7.65 21.99
C ALA A 17 9.34 -7.17 20.62
N GLU A 18 10.16 -7.97 19.94
CA GLU A 18 10.54 -7.71 18.56
C GLU A 18 9.26 -7.64 17.76
N SER A 19 8.93 -6.43 17.32
CA SER A 19 7.66 -6.16 16.68
C SER A 19 7.51 -7.02 15.43
N ILE A 20 6.30 -7.51 15.18
CA ILE A 20 5.95 -8.46 14.10
C ILE A 20 6.22 -7.90 12.68
N TYR A 21 6.67 -6.64 12.57
CA TYR A 21 7.42 -6.11 11.44
C TYR A 21 8.75 -6.85 11.25
N ALA A 22 8.68 -8.05 10.65
CA ALA A 22 9.82 -8.69 10.02
C ALA A 22 10.52 -7.65 9.12
N LYS A 23 11.85 -7.57 9.28
CA LYS A 23 12.71 -6.59 8.62
C LYS A 23 12.43 -6.56 7.11
N PHE A 24 11.81 -5.49 6.62
CA PHE A 24 11.43 -5.34 5.20
C PHE A 24 12.64 -5.64 4.31
N ASP A 25 12.54 -6.66 3.46
CA ASP A 25 13.62 -7.02 2.56
C ASP A 25 13.58 -6.13 1.30
N MET A 26 14.33 -5.04 1.38
CA MET A 26 14.54 -4.09 0.29
C MET A 26 15.23 -4.73 -0.93
N GLN A 27 16.02 -5.80 -0.74
CA GLN A 27 16.68 -6.50 -1.84
C GLN A 27 15.68 -7.39 -2.59
N LEU A 28 14.78 -8.06 -1.86
CA LEU A 28 13.66 -8.82 -2.44
C LEU A 28 12.67 -7.91 -3.20
N LEU A 29 12.47 -6.66 -2.73
CA LEU A 29 11.63 -5.65 -3.38
C LEU A 29 12.28 -4.89 -4.52
N THR A 30 13.62 -4.84 -4.55
CA THR A 30 14.39 -4.34 -5.69
C THR A 30 14.44 -5.42 -6.77
N HIS A 31 14.63 -6.68 -6.37
CA HIS A 31 14.08 -7.83 -7.10
C HIS A 31 12.54 -7.73 -7.14
N LYS A 32 11.81 -8.63 -7.81
CA LYS A 32 10.37 -8.45 -8.13
C LYS A 32 10.02 -7.24 -9.04
N TYR A 33 10.61 -6.05 -8.87
CA TYR A 33 10.12 -4.80 -9.49
C TYR A 33 11.15 -3.89 -10.20
N SER A 34 12.48 -4.13 -10.15
CA SER A 34 13.49 -3.26 -10.80
C SER A 34 13.31 -3.01 -12.32
N ASP A 35 12.54 -3.86 -12.99
CA ASP A 35 12.25 -3.85 -14.42
C ASP A 35 10.80 -3.44 -14.75
N TYR A 36 10.02 -3.00 -13.76
CA TYR A 36 8.60 -2.70 -13.92
C TYR A 36 8.27 -1.64 -14.99
N TYR A 37 9.13 -0.64 -15.16
CA TYR A 37 9.01 0.40 -16.20
C TYR A 37 10.01 0.21 -17.36
N THR A 38 10.66 -0.95 -17.46
CA THR A 38 11.44 -1.36 -18.63
C THR A 38 10.50 -2.07 -19.59
N SER A 39 10.33 -1.56 -20.81
CA SER A 39 9.28 -2.04 -21.73
C SER A 39 9.42 -3.54 -22.02
N THR A 40 8.35 -4.25 -21.68
CA THR A 40 7.94 -5.46 -22.36
C THR A 40 6.43 -5.37 -22.58
N LYS A 41 5.86 -5.93 -23.65
CA LYS A 41 4.39 -5.87 -23.87
C LYS A 41 3.53 -6.33 -22.67
N GLN A 42 4.11 -7.12 -21.76
CA GLN A 42 3.45 -7.61 -20.55
C GLN A 42 3.51 -6.59 -19.37
N SER A 43 4.48 -5.67 -19.32
CA SER A 43 4.46 -4.55 -18.37
C SER A 43 3.36 -3.56 -18.72
N ASP A 44 3.16 -3.30 -20.00
CA ASP A 44 2.22 -2.28 -20.48
C ASP A 44 0.76 -2.69 -20.25
N GLU A 45 0.43 -3.98 -20.43
CA GLU A 45 -0.88 -4.55 -20.07
C GLU A 45 -1.14 -4.49 -18.55
N ASN A 46 -0.12 -4.77 -17.71
CA ASN A 46 -0.24 -4.67 -16.26
C ASN A 46 -0.42 -3.21 -15.80
N LEU A 47 0.34 -2.28 -16.38
CA LEU A 47 0.20 -0.84 -16.16
C LEU A 47 -1.20 -0.36 -16.52
N ALA A 48 -1.74 -0.79 -17.66
CA ALA A 48 -3.10 -0.46 -18.09
C ALA A 48 -4.16 -1.00 -17.12
N GLN A 49 -4.06 -2.27 -16.69
CA GLN A 49 -4.98 -2.85 -15.70
C GLN A 49 -4.95 -2.15 -14.34
N MET A 50 -3.82 -1.53 -13.97
CA MET A 50 -3.67 -0.77 -12.72
C MET A 50 -4.01 0.73 -12.86
N GLY A 51 -4.39 1.19 -14.06
CA GLY A 51 -4.63 2.61 -14.32
C GLY A 51 -3.37 3.48 -14.24
N LEU A 52 -2.22 2.89 -14.59
CA LEU A 52 -0.88 3.51 -14.59
C LEU A 52 -0.28 3.62 -16.02
N ALA A 53 -1.04 3.27 -17.05
CA ALA A 53 -0.65 3.48 -18.45
C ALA A 53 -0.81 4.96 -18.85
N ARG A 54 0.01 5.43 -19.82
CA ARG A 54 -0.19 6.74 -20.47
C ARG A 54 -1.42 6.65 -21.37
N GLU A 55 -2.42 7.50 -21.15
CA GLU A 55 -3.38 7.85 -22.20
C GLU A 55 -2.68 8.76 -23.22
N GLY A 56 -2.45 8.25 -24.43
CA GLY A 56 -2.05 9.04 -25.59
C GLY A 56 -0.57 9.42 -25.70
N ASP A 57 0.29 8.45 -26.07
CA ASP A 57 1.51 8.77 -26.83
C ASP A 57 1.98 7.56 -27.67
N GLU A 58 1.87 7.66 -29.00
CA GLU A 58 2.17 6.57 -29.95
C GLU A 58 3.65 6.58 -30.41
N SER A 59 4.61 6.53 -29.47
CA SER A 59 6.02 6.29 -29.82
C SER A 59 6.70 5.23 -28.93
N GLU A 60 6.99 4.08 -29.52
CA GLU A 60 7.56 2.91 -28.83
C GLU A 60 9.01 3.12 -28.34
N GLU A 61 9.71 4.18 -28.79
CA GLU A 61 11.14 4.39 -28.53
C GLU A 61 11.47 5.25 -27.28
N GLN A 62 10.52 6.00 -26.70
CA GLN A 62 10.82 6.97 -25.62
C GLN A 62 10.51 6.50 -24.18
N SER A 63 9.95 5.30 -24.01
CA SER A 63 9.25 4.90 -22.77
C SER A 63 10.06 4.02 -21.79
N ASN A 64 11.30 3.65 -22.10
CA ASN A 64 12.12 2.74 -21.28
C ASN A 64 12.76 3.44 -20.06
N PHE A 65 12.28 3.15 -18.86
CA PHE A 65 12.90 3.60 -17.61
C PHE A 65 13.70 2.47 -16.95
N VAL A 66 14.90 2.79 -16.47
CA VAL A 66 15.79 1.86 -15.78
C VAL A 66 15.85 2.21 -14.29
N TRP A 67 15.69 1.20 -13.43
CA TRP A 67 15.83 1.34 -11.98
C TRP A 67 17.26 1.73 -11.57
N TYR A 68 17.37 2.60 -10.55
CA TYR A 68 18.65 3.03 -10.00
C TYR A 68 18.76 3.09 -8.47
N ASP A 69 17.67 3.24 -7.72
CA ASP A 69 17.70 3.14 -6.25
C ASP A 69 16.35 2.70 -5.67
N THR A 70 16.36 2.15 -4.44
CA THR A 70 15.14 1.83 -3.69
C THR A 70 15.27 2.36 -2.26
N ARG A 71 14.32 3.18 -1.80
CA ARG A 71 14.39 3.85 -0.48
C ARG A 71 13.09 3.78 0.29
N GLU A 72 13.22 3.88 1.61
CA GLU A 72 12.13 4.40 2.44
C GLU A 72 11.98 5.90 2.19
N VAL A 73 10.76 6.34 1.89
CA VAL A 73 10.38 7.74 1.76
C VAL A 73 9.34 8.06 2.83
N PHE A 74 9.63 9.07 3.65
CA PHE A 74 8.75 9.56 4.71
C PHE A 74 7.98 10.77 4.19
N TYR A 75 6.72 10.53 3.83
CA TYR A 75 5.78 11.53 3.35
C TYR A 75 5.21 12.33 4.53
N PRO A 76 5.24 13.67 4.54
CA PRO A 76 4.80 14.47 5.68
C PRO A 76 3.28 14.41 5.86
N VAL A 77 2.83 14.28 7.11
CA VAL A 77 1.41 14.26 7.49
C VAL A 77 1.21 15.12 8.72
N TYR A 78 0.20 15.97 8.73
CA TYR A 78 -0.27 16.67 9.92
C TYR A 78 -1.35 15.83 10.62
N LYS A 79 -1.08 15.36 11.83
CA LYS A 79 -2.09 14.75 12.70
C LYS A 79 -2.69 15.83 13.58
N ALA A 80 -4.00 15.98 13.55
CA ALA A 80 -4.76 16.94 14.35
C ALA A 80 -5.90 16.25 15.10
N ILE A 81 -6.33 16.84 16.22
CA ILE A 81 -7.60 16.51 16.87
C ILE A 81 -8.60 17.59 16.47
N ILE A 82 -9.73 17.19 15.94
CA ILE A 82 -10.81 18.08 15.52
C ILE A 82 -11.96 17.93 16.50
N ASP A 83 -12.38 19.03 17.10
CA ASP A 83 -13.64 19.11 17.83
C ASP A 83 -14.70 19.65 16.87
N TYR A 84 -15.86 19.00 16.85
CA TYR A 84 -16.93 19.29 15.90
C TYR A 84 -18.29 19.04 16.55
N GLN A 85 -19.33 19.59 15.94
CA GLN A 85 -20.70 19.32 16.35
C GLN A 85 -21.37 18.41 15.35
N ILE A 86 -22.13 17.45 15.86
CA ILE A 86 -23.04 16.64 15.07
C ILE A 86 -24.48 16.94 15.44
N THR A 87 -25.33 17.04 14.42
CA THR A 87 -26.78 17.06 14.60
C THR A 87 -27.31 15.65 14.37
N LYS A 88 -27.90 15.04 15.40
CA LYS A 88 -28.66 13.78 15.29
C LYS A 88 -30.15 14.08 15.23
N ILE A 89 -30.87 13.43 14.32
CA ILE A 89 -32.35 13.45 14.30
C ILE A 89 -32.86 12.20 15.01
N GLN A 90 -33.68 12.38 16.05
CA GLN A 90 -34.27 11.28 16.81
C GLN A 90 -35.78 11.49 17.07
N PRO A 91 -36.56 10.42 17.36
CA PRO A 91 -37.93 10.57 17.81
C PRO A 91 -38.02 11.34 19.13
N ILE A 92 -39.03 12.21 19.26
CA ILE A 92 -39.31 12.92 20.51
C ILE A 92 -39.89 11.93 21.52
N HIS A 93 -39.47 12.05 22.79
CA HIS A 93 -40.01 11.19 23.85
C HIS A 93 -41.55 11.28 23.92
N PRO A 94 -42.30 10.16 24.00
CA PRO A 94 -43.77 10.16 23.91
C PRO A 94 -44.48 11.08 24.93
N ILE A 95 -43.90 11.26 26.13
CA ILE A 95 -44.42 12.19 27.14
C ILE A 95 -44.34 13.64 26.65
N ILE A 96 -43.25 14.05 25.99
CA ILE A 96 -43.11 15.40 25.42
C ILE A 96 -44.13 15.59 24.29
N ILE A 97 -44.31 14.59 23.42
CA ILE A 97 -45.36 14.62 22.38
C ILE A 97 -46.75 14.80 23.01
N ALA A 98 -47.07 14.08 24.09
CA ALA A 98 -48.34 14.21 24.82
C ALA A 98 -48.52 15.61 25.45
N ILE A 99 -47.45 16.19 26.01
CA ILE A 99 -47.45 17.57 26.54
C ILE A 99 -47.70 18.57 25.40
N LEU A 100 -46.99 18.47 24.27
CA LEU A 100 -47.16 19.36 23.13
C LEU A 100 -48.56 19.25 22.50
N LYS A 101 -49.12 18.03 22.39
CA LYS A 101 -50.51 17.80 21.97
C LYS A 101 -51.50 18.44 22.95
N SER A 102 -51.24 18.33 24.25
CA SER A 102 -52.07 18.93 25.31
C SER A 102 -52.04 20.46 25.26
N VAL A 103 -50.87 21.08 25.14
CA VAL A 103 -50.72 22.54 24.98
C VAL A 103 -51.45 23.02 23.73
N LYS A 104 -51.22 22.37 22.58
CA LYS A 104 -51.89 22.71 21.31
C LYS A 104 -53.41 22.64 21.42
N TYR A 105 -53.96 21.65 22.13
CA TYR A 105 -55.40 21.56 22.39
C TYR A 105 -55.89 22.67 23.32
N LEU A 106 -55.23 22.89 24.47
CA LEU A 106 -55.61 23.92 25.45
C LEU A 106 -55.61 25.34 24.85
N GLN A 107 -54.70 25.64 23.91
CA GLN A 107 -54.67 26.90 23.19
C GLN A 107 -55.90 27.17 22.30
N THR A 108 -56.71 26.15 21.97
CA THR A 108 -57.96 26.34 21.21
C THR A 108 -59.13 26.79 22.09
N LEU A 109 -59.00 26.70 23.41
CA LEU A 109 -60.05 26.98 24.37
C LEU A 109 -60.03 28.44 24.81
N LYS A 110 -61.19 29.10 24.81
CA LYS A 110 -61.32 30.47 25.32
C LYS A 110 -61.26 30.50 26.86
N ASN A 111 -60.64 31.55 27.41
CA ASN A 111 -60.54 31.83 28.85
C ASN A 111 -59.85 30.73 29.68
N VAL A 112 -58.80 30.10 29.14
CA VAL A 112 -58.05 29.04 29.82
C VAL A 112 -56.60 29.48 30.09
N ASN A 113 -56.18 29.44 31.36
CA ASN A 113 -54.75 29.48 31.69
C ASN A 113 -54.13 28.11 31.35
N VAL A 114 -53.38 28.09 30.24
CA VAL A 114 -52.76 26.86 29.69
C VAL A 114 -51.81 26.21 30.71
N ALA A 115 -51.00 27.00 31.42
CA ALA A 115 -50.03 26.47 32.39
C ALA A 115 -50.71 25.78 33.59
N GLN A 116 -51.74 26.42 34.17
CA GLN A 116 -52.50 25.83 35.28
C GLN A 116 -53.26 24.56 34.86
N LYS A 117 -53.88 24.56 33.68
CA LYS A 117 -54.58 23.37 33.16
C LYS A 117 -53.61 22.25 32.79
N LEU A 118 -52.46 22.56 32.19
CA LEU A 118 -51.45 21.57 31.83
C LEU A 118 -50.93 20.87 33.09
N LYS A 119 -50.56 21.62 34.14
CA LYS A 119 -50.14 21.07 35.43
C LYS A 119 -51.20 20.16 36.05
N ALA A 120 -52.48 20.56 36.01
CA ALA A 120 -53.59 19.75 36.52
C ALA A 120 -53.84 18.46 35.69
N ILE A 121 -53.53 18.48 34.39
CA ILE A 121 -53.65 17.30 33.50
C ILE A 121 -52.47 16.35 33.70
N THR A 122 -51.25 16.85 33.83
CA THR A 122 -50.05 16.00 33.97
C THR A 122 -49.92 15.37 35.34
N GLN A 123 -50.52 15.96 36.38
CA GLN A 123 -50.45 15.50 37.79
C GLN A 123 -49.02 15.35 38.33
N LEU A 124 -48.06 16.02 37.68
CA LEU A 124 -46.68 16.10 38.14
C LEU A 124 -46.60 17.02 39.36
N ASP A 125 -45.67 16.73 40.26
CA ASP A 125 -45.32 17.64 41.34
C ASP A 125 -44.70 18.95 40.79
N ASP A 126 -44.62 19.95 41.66
CA ASP A 126 -44.20 21.30 41.32
C ASP A 126 -42.75 21.38 40.80
N GLU A 127 -41.85 20.54 41.30
CA GLU A 127 -40.43 20.53 40.90
C GLU A 127 -40.26 19.87 39.54
N ILE A 128 -40.85 18.69 39.32
CA ILE A 128 -40.79 17.98 38.04
C ILE A 128 -41.55 18.76 36.95
N TYR A 129 -42.72 19.32 37.25
CA TYR A 129 -43.46 20.16 36.31
C TYR A 129 -42.65 21.42 35.93
N GLY A 130 -42.03 22.07 36.92
CA GLY A 130 -41.18 23.24 36.69
C GLY A 130 -39.95 22.92 35.85
N SER A 131 -39.29 21.80 36.15
CA SER A 131 -38.12 21.30 35.42
C SER A 131 -38.44 21.01 33.95
N ILE A 132 -39.45 20.16 33.68
CA ILE A 132 -39.85 19.81 32.30
C ILE A 132 -40.34 21.05 31.53
N SER A 133 -41.13 21.93 32.16
CA SER A 133 -41.60 23.15 31.49
C SER A 133 -40.43 24.07 31.11
N SER A 134 -39.45 24.22 31.99
CA SER A 134 -38.24 25.02 31.73
C SER A 134 -37.36 24.39 30.65
N GLU A 135 -37.21 23.07 30.63
CA GLU A 135 -36.48 22.35 29.58
C GLU A 135 -37.15 22.55 28.21
N LEU A 136 -38.47 22.41 28.11
CA LEU A 136 -39.22 22.60 26.87
C LEU A 136 -39.18 24.05 26.36
N ILE A 137 -39.14 25.03 27.26
CA ILE A 137 -38.90 26.44 26.92
C ILE A 137 -37.45 26.66 26.45
N THR A 138 -36.47 26.08 27.14
CA THR A 138 -35.04 26.18 26.78
C THR A 138 -34.72 25.53 25.44
N LYS A 139 -35.35 24.37 25.15
CA LYS A 139 -35.32 23.72 23.83
C LYS A 139 -36.07 24.52 22.75
N GLY A 140 -36.80 25.57 23.13
CA GLY A 140 -37.58 26.42 22.24
C GLY A 140 -38.83 25.73 21.67
N LEU A 141 -39.33 24.67 22.29
CA LEU A 141 -40.55 23.95 21.88
C LEU A 141 -41.82 24.65 22.44
N LEU A 142 -41.69 25.30 23.59
CA LEU A 142 -42.70 26.17 24.17
C LEU A 142 -42.14 27.60 24.27
N SER A 143 -43.01 28.60 24.15
CA SER A 143 -42.73 29.97 24.58
C SER A 143 -43.51 30.30 25.85
N ASN A 144 -42.97 31.23 26.65
CA ASN A 144 -43.66 31.81 27.79
C ASN A 144 -43.66 33.33 27.63
N GLU A 145 -44.78 33.85 27.12
CA GLU A 145 -44.99 35.28 26.91
C GLU A 145 -45.94 35.79 27.99
N ASN A 146 -45.47 36.72 28.83
CA ASN A 146 -46.27 37.33 29.91
C ASN A 146 -46.94 36.33 30.88
N GLY A 147 -46.37 35.13 31.06
CA GLY A 147 -46.92 34.08 31.91
C GLY A 147 -47.84 33.09 31.20
N GLU A 148 -48.09 33.24 29.89
CA GLU A 148 -48.80 32.26 29.08
C GLU A 148 -47.86 31.30 28.36
N ILE A 149 -47.98 30.00 28.66
CA ILE A 149 -47.31 28.93 27.92
C ILE A 149 -48.03 28.69 26.58
N ARG A 150 -47.26 28.73 25.49
CA ARG A 150 -47.75 28.56 24.11
C ARG A 150 -46.83 27.64 23.30
N LEU A 151 -47.34 26.92 22.30
CA LEU A 151 -46.49 26.24 21.32
C LEU A 151 -45.77 27.27 20.44
N SER A 152 -44.43 27.19 20.38
CA SER A 152 -43.62 27.95 19.42
C SER A 152 -43.76 27.36 18.00
N ASP A 153 -43.21 28.03 16.98
CA ASP A 153 -43.17 27.46 15.63
C ASP A 153 -42.31 26.19 15.56
N LYS A 154 -41.13 26.20 16.20
CA LYS A 154 -40.30 24.99 16.39
C LYS A 154 -41.09 23.87 17.09
N GLY A 155 -41.93 24.20 18.07
CA GLY A 155 -42.83 23.26 18.75
C GLY A 155 -43.93 22.70 17.84
N LYS A 156 -44.46 23.50 16.90
CA LYS A 156 -45.45 23.06 15.90
C LYS A 156 -44.82 22.11 14.88
N ASP A 157 -43.63 22.41 14.41
CA ASP A 157 -42.88 21.55 13.47
C ASP A 157 -42.45 20.24 14.15
N ALA A 158 -41.87 20.32 15.34
CA ALA A 158 -41.54 19.16 16.18
C ALA A 158 -42.75 18.25 16.45
N LEU A 159 -43.94 18.83 16.65
CA LEU A 159 -45.19 18.07 16.82
C LEU A 159 -45.78 17.52 15.51
N ARG A 160 -45.44 18.10 14.35
CA ARG A 160 -45.83 17.59 13.03
C ARG A 160 -44.97 16.39 12.63
N GLU A 161 -43.67 16.48 12.90
CA GLU A 161 -42.67 15.49 12.47
C GLU A 161 -42.38 14.42 13.53
N GLU A 162 -42.79 14.65 14.78
CA GLU A 162 -42.54 13.83 15.97
C GLU A 162 -41.04 13.49 16.19
N LYS A 163 -40.16 14.33 15.63
CA LYS A 163 -38.69 14.23 15.67
C LYS A 163 -38.06 15.52 16.18
N GLU A 164 -37.00 15.39 16.97
CA GLU A 164 -36.15 16.50 17.42
C GLU A 164 -34.75 16.40 16.82
N LYS A 165 -34.09 17.56 16.69
CA LYS A 165 -32.68 17.69 16.37
C LYS A 165 -31.89 17.91 17.66
N ILE A 166 -31.02 16.97 17.99
CA ILE A 166 -30.06 17.10 19.10
C ILE A 166 -28.69 17.44 18.53
N VAL A 167 -28.01 18.40 19.13
CA VAL A 167 -26.63 18.77 18.81
C VAL A 167 -25.72 18.21 19.90
N ASN A 168 -24.73 17.40 19.52
CA ASN A 168 -23.69 16.88 20.40
C ASN A 168 -22.32 17.41 19.97
N ASP A 169 -21.46 17.70 20.93
CA ASP A 169 -20.04 17.97 20.69
C ASP A 169 -19.27 16.64 20.67
N GLU A 170 -18.45 16.44 19.65
CA GLU A 170 -17.65 15.24 19.41
C GLU A 170 -16.18 15.62 19.15
N SER A 171 -15.28 14.65 19.31
CA SER A 171 -13.87 14.77 18.91
C SER A 171 -13.45 13.59 18.03
N ALA A 172 -12.61 13.87 17.04
CA ALA A 172 -12.00 12.87 16.17
C ALA A 172 -10.55 13.27 15.83
N VAL A 173 -9.82 12.34 15.25
CA VAL A 173 -8.41 12.48 14.89
C VAL A 173 -8.29 12.38 13.38
N VAL A 174 -7.69 13.38 12.77
CA VAL A 174 -7.58 13.50 11.30
C VAL A 174 -6.11 13.57 10.91
N ALA A 175 -5.74 12.75 9.92
CA ALA A 175 -4.46 12.82 9.22
C ALA A 175 -4.65 13.59 7.92
N ILE A 176 -3.99 14.73 7.80
CA ILE A 176 -3.99 15.57 6.59
C ILE A 176 -2.62 15.49 5.95
N ASP A 177 -2.56 15.27 4.65
CA ASP A 177 -1.33 15.21 3.90
C ASP A 177 -0.60 16.58 3.91
N GLY A 178 0.73 16.58 4.06
CA GLY A 178 1.53 17.79 4.21
C GLY A 178 1.92 18.50 2.91
N ILE A 179 1.37 18.11 1.76
CA ILE A 179 1.72 18.61 0.43
C ILE A 179 0.48 19.11 -0.34
N TYR A 180 -0.63 18.37 -0.33
CA TYR A 180 -1.87 18.66 -1.09
C TYR A 180 -3.06 19.07 -0.21
N ASN A 181 -2.91 19.04 1.12
CA ASN A 181 -3.98 19.31 2.09
C ASN A 181 -5.20 18.38 1.98
N GLU A 182 -5.02 17.20 1.38
CA GLU A 182 -6.02 16.13 1.28
C GLU A 182 -6.11 15.37 2.62
N VAL A 183 -7.31 14.96 3.03
CA VAL A 183 -7.48 14.10 4.23
C VAL A 183 -7.16 12.67 3.86
N LEU A 184 -6.19 12.06 4.55
CA LEU A 184 -5.73 10.70 4.31
C LEU A 184 -6.48 9.66 5.16
N GLU A 185 -6.83 10.01 6.39
CA GLU A 185 -7.40 9.08 7.38
C GLU A 185 -8.16 9.85 8.47
N VAL A 186 -9.27 9.29 8.94
CA VAL A 186 -10.07 9.80 10.06
C VAL A 186 -10.32 8.66 11.04
N ALA A 187 -10.11 8.90 12.32
CA ALA A 187 -10.28 7.91 13.37
C ALA A 187 -10.90 8.53 14.64
N LYS A 188 -11.70 7.76 15.39
CA LYS A 188 -12.29 8.25 16.65
C LYS A 188 -11.24 8.46 17.74
N ASN A 189 -10.29 7.53 17.93
CA ASN A 189 -9.28 7.66 18.99
C ASN A 189 -7.86 7.84 18.44
N VAL A 190 -7.02 8.57 19.19
CA VAL A 190 -5.60 8.81 18.84
C VAL A 190 -4.81 7.52 18.64
N ARG A 191 -5.18 6.45 19.37
CA ARG A 191 -4.56 5.12 19.32
C ARG A 191 -4.88 4.33 18.05
N ASP A 192 -5.99 4.65 17.39
CA ASP A 192 -6.50 3.90 16.24
C ASP A 192 -5.74 4.29 14.95
N MET A 193 -5.03 5.44 14.98
CA MET A 193 -4.22 5.99 13.88
C MET A 193 -2.72 5.99 14.25
N ASN A 194 -1.95 5.06 13.72
CA ASN A 194 -0.52 4.94 14.01
C ASN A 194 0.34 5.60 12.91
N LEU A 195 1.08 6.66 13.25
CA LEU A 195 1.99 7.36 12.34
C LEU A 195 3.38 7.54 12.99
N PRO A 196 4.50 7.16 12.34
CA PRO A 196 5.83 7.41 12.85
C PRO A 196 6.12 8.92 12.97
N HIS A 197 6.71 9.32 14.10
CA HIS A 197 7.08 10.72 14.37
C HIS A 197 8.50 11.08 13.89
N LYS A 198 9.33 10.09 13.53
CA LYS A 198 10.70 10.30 13.06
C LYS A 198 11.00 9.40 11.85
N PRO A 199 11.66 9.92 10.79
CA PRO A 199 12.21 9.11 9.71
C PRO A 199 13.29 8.15 10.20
N SER A 200 13.54 7.08 9.45
CA SER A 200 14.72 6.22 9.67
C SER A 200 15.99 6.92 9.17
N ARG A 201 17.16 6.48 9.66
CA ARG A 201 18.45 7.18 9.43
C ARG A 201 18.79 7.34 7.94
N ASP A 202 18.50 6.32 7.14
CA ASP A 202 18.94 6.20 5.75
C ASP A 202 17.77 6.35 4.75
N SER A 203 16.80 7.20 5.12
CA SER A 203 15.58 7.50 4.35
C SER A 203 15.52 8.92 3.79
N ILE A 204 14.60 9.13 2.85
CA ILE A 204 14.28 10.45 2.30
C ILE A 204 13.10 11.02 3.10
N GLU A 205 13.26 12.20 3.71
CA GLU A 205 12.15 12.93 4.33
C GLU A 205 11.64 13.97 3.34
N LEU A 206 10.40 13.86 2.86
CA LEU A 206 9.82 14.86 1.98
C LEU A 206 9.46 16.14 2.76
N LYS A 207 9.71 17.30 2.14
CA LYS A 207 9.43 18.59 2.75
C LYS A 207 7.93 18.90 2.65
N PRO A 208 7.23 19.21 3.77
CA PRO A 208 5.87 19.70 3.70
C PRO A 208 5.85 21.04 2.96
N LYS A 209 4.92 21.17 2.01
CA LYS A 209 4.67 22.43 1.29
C LYS A 209 3.35 23.07 1.72
N ALA A 210 2.42 22.25 2.20
CA ALA A 210 1.13 22.72 2.68
C ALA A 210 1.23 23.31 4.09
N ARG A 211 0.32 24.24 4.39
CA ARG A 211 0.23 24.90 5.70
C ARG A 211 -0.46 23.99 6.72
N PRO A 212 0.03 23.89 7.98
CA PRO A 212 -0.67 23.13 9.01
C PRO A 212 -2.11 23.64 9.22
N PRO A 213 -3.10 22.76 9.41
CA PRO A 213 -4.48 23.17 9.69
C PRO A 213 -4.56 23.93 11.03
N ARG A 214 -5.44 24.93 11.13
CA ARG A 214 -5.66 25.74 12.34
C ARG A 214 -7.09 26.26 12.40
N SER A 215 -7.64 26.42 13.61
CA SER A 215 -8.98 27.01 13.82
C SER A 215 -9.11 28.41 13.20
N GLU A 216 -8.05 29.21 13.31
CA GLU A 216 -7.94 30.56 12.74
C GLU A 216 -8.22 30.59 11.22
N ASN A 217 -7.93 29.50 10.51
CA ASN A 217 -7.94 29.41 9.05
C ASN A 217 -9.13 28.58 8.53
N LEU A 218 -10.14 28.28 9.36
CA LEU A 218 -11.26 27.39 9.00
C LEU A 218 -11.98 27.81 7.71
N TYR A 219 -12.19 29.11 7.50
CA TYR A 219 -12.95 29.65 6.37
C TYR A 219 -12.07 30.09 5.19
N GLU A 220 -10.76 29.88 5.28
CA GLU A 220 -9.83 30.15 4.18
C GLU A 220 -9.68 28.91 3.29
N GLU A 221 -9.30 29.12 2.02
CA GLU A 221 -9.00 28.03 1.08
C GLU A 221 -7.90 27.10 1.63
N PHE A 222 -8.11 25.79 1.48
CA PHE A 222 -7.24 24.78 2.04
C PHE A 222 -6.80 23.74 1.01
N SER A 223 -7.72 23.18 0.22
CA SER A 223 -7.42 22.26 -0.88
C SER A 223 -8.53 22.31 -1.94
N ASN A 224 -8.16 22.28 -3.22
CA ASN A 224 -9.10 22.15 -4.36
C ASN A 224 -10.31 23.09 -4.33
N ASN A 225 -10.09 24.40 -4.12
CA ASN A 225 -11.13 25.44 -3.94
C ASN A 225 -12.08 25.23 -2.73
N LYS A 226 -11.81 24.29 -1.83
CA LYS A 226 -12.55 24.07 -0.58
C LYS A 226 -11.86 24.75 0.60
N THR A 227 -12.66 25.25 1.54
CA THR A 227 -12.14 25.76 2.81
C THR A 227 -11.74 24.63 3.76
N LEU A 228 -10.90 24.92 4.76
CA LEU A 228 -10.54 23.93 5.78
C LEU A 228 -11.78 23.38 6.51
N TYR A 229 -12.78 24.23 6.76
CA TYR A 229 -14.08 23.84 7.32
C TYR A 229 -14.77 22.78 6.44
N GLN A 230 -14.86 23.02 5.12
CA GLN A 230 -15.50 22.08 4.19
C GLN A 230 -14.76 20.74 4.13
N VAL A 231 -13.42 20.78 4.00
CA VAL A 231 -12.58 19.58 3.96
C VAL A 231 -12.73 18.75 5.25
N LEU A 232 -12.76 19.39 6.41
CA LEU A 232 -12.97 18.70 7.69
C LEU A 232 -14.40 18.18 7.86
N ALA A 233 -15.41 18.98 7.52
CA ALA A 233 -16.82 18.58 7.65
C ALA A 233 -17.15 17.38 6.75
N GLU A 234 -16.69 17.39 5.50
CA GLU A 234 -16.82 16.25 4.57
C GLU A 234 -16.12 14.99 5.10
N ALA A 235 -14.90 15.13 5.63
CA ALA A 235 -14.13 13.98 6.13
C ALA A 235 -14.68 13.37 7.43
N LEU A 236 -15.33 14.18 8.27
CA LEU A 236 -15.98 13.73 9.51
C LEU A 236 -17.40 13.19 9.27
N GLN A 237 -18.00 13.47 8.11
CA GLN A 237 -19.38 13.13 7.80
C GLN A 237 -19.61 11.61 7.83
N GLY A 238 -20.55 11.19 8.67
CA GLY A 238 -20.91 9.78 8.84
C GLY A 238 -20.05 8.98 9.85
N LEU A 239 -18.97 9.56 10.40
CA LEU A 239 -18.14 8.90 11.43
C LEU A 239 -18.95 8.49 12.68
N ASP A 240 -20.03 9.22 12.95
CA ASP A 240 -20.93 9.06 14.10
C ASP A 240 -22.24 8.31 13.79
N SER A 241 -22.35 7.71 12.60
CA SER A 241 -23.59 7.05 12.14
C SER A 241 -23.74 5.59 12.58
N VAL A 242 -22.79 5.05 13.35
CA VAL A 242 -22.74 3.64 13.74
C VAL A 242 -23.30 3.43 15.15
N ASN A 243 -24.35 2.61 15.27
CA ASN A 243 -24.87 2.17 16.57
C ASN A 243 -23.91 1.19 17.25
N GLU A 244 -23.71 1.32 18.57
CA GLU A 244 -22.81 0.46 19.38
C GLU A 244 -23.24 -1.03 19.49
N SER A 245 -24.30 -1.45 18.79
CA SER A 245 -24.99 -2.73 19.00
C SER A 245 -25.18 -3.61 17.76
N GLY A 246 -24.53 -3.29 16.63
CA GLY A 246 -24.28 -4.24 15.53
C GLY A 246 -25.50 -4.85 14.82
N GLN A 247 -26.72 -4.39 15.09
CA GLN A 247 -27.94 -4.87 14.44
C GLN A 247 -28.27 -4.03 13.21
N GLU A 248 -28.26 -4.68 12.04
CA GLU A 248 -28.84 -4.12 10.81
C GLU A 248 -30.35 -4.01 10.95
N GLN A 249 -30.88 -2.81 11.22
CA GLN A 249 -32.30 -2.54 10.97
C GLN A 249 -32.61 -1.08 10.60
N SER A 250 -32.83 -0.90 9.29
CA SER A 250 -33.81 -0.01 8.63
C SER A 250 -33.78 1.52 8.80
N GLU A 251 -33.28 2.10 9.90
CA GLU A 251 -33.18 3.56 10.04
C GLU A 251 -31.75 3.98 10.40
N ARG A 252 -30.96 4.31 9.37
CA ARG A 252 -29.75 5.12 9.57
C ARG A 252 -30.20 6.45 10.15
N GLN A 253 -29.91 6.70 11.43
CA GLN A 253 -30.06 8.04 11.98
C GLN A 253 -29.23 9.00 11.12
N SER A 254 -29.88 10.04 10.59
CA SER A 254 -29.19 11.07 9.81
C SER A 254 -28.37 11.91 10.79
N VAL A 255 -27.09 11.57 10.91
CA VAL A 255 -26.09 12.33 11.65
C VAL A 255 -25.36 13.23 10.67
N GLU A 256 -25.44 14.54 10.88
CA GLU A 256 -24.84 15.57 10.02
C GLU A 256 -23.79 16.36 10.82
N VAL A 257 -22.60 16.58 10.27
CA VAL A 257 -21.59 17.47 10.87
C VAL A 257 -22.03 18.91 10.68
N SER A 258 -22.53 19.53 11.75
CA SER A 258 -23.18 20.85 11.71
C SER A 258 -22.24 22.02 12.01
N ASN A 259 -21.08 21.77 12.64
CA ASN A 259 -20.07 22.79 12.91
C ASN A 259 -18.69 22.17 13.16
N ILE A 260 -17.62 22.93 12.92
CA ILE A 260 -16.25 22.62 13.39
C ILE A 260 -15.91 23.61 14.51
N LEU A 261 -15.69 23.09 15.72
CA LEU A 261 -15.44 23.90 16.92
C LEU A 261 -13.97 24.31 17.05
N ALA A 262 -13.05 23.35 16.87
CA ALA A 262 -11.63 23.60 17.07
C ALA A 262 -10.72 22.62 16.33
N VAL A 263 -9.54 23.09 15.92
CA VAL A 263 -8.42 22.28 15.46
C VAL A 263 -7.32 22.32 16.52
N ARG A 264 -7.05 21.20 17.19
CA ARG A 264 -6.11 21.10 18.33
C ARG A 264 -5.00 20.08 18.07
N ASN A 265 -3.93 20.18 18.88
CA ASN A 265 -2.83 19.20 18.95
C ASN A 265 -2.14 18.89 17.61
N VAL A 266 -2.15 19.85 16.67
CA VAL A 266 -1.56 19.71 15.33
C VAL A 266 -0.07 19.45 15.42
N ARG A 267 0.39 18.30 14.92
CA ARG A 267 1.80 17.90 14.92
C ARG A 267 2.19 17.22 13.60
N LYS A 268 3.44 17.42 13.17
CA LYS A 268 4.01 16.72 12.02
C LYS A 268 4.39 15.29 12.39
N PHE A 269 3.85 14.36 11.64
CA PHE A 269 4.21 12.95 11.57
C PHE A 269 4.54 12.61 10.11
N TYR A 270 4.71 11.33 9.82
CA TYR A 270 4.94 10.85 8.47
C TYR A 270 4.12 9.59 8.19
N LYS A 271 3.82 9.35 6.91
CA LYS A 271 3.49 8.02 6.39
C LYS A 271 4.71 7.49 5.66
N LYS A 272 5.05 6.22 5.89
CA LYS A 272 6.26 5.59 5.35
C LYS A 272 5.91 4.80 4.09
N TYR A 273 6.59 5.08 2.99
CA TYR A 273 6.46 4.35 1.73
C TYR A 273 7.80 3.73 1.32
N ILE A 274 7.75 2.64 0.56
CA ILE A 274 8.93 2.08 -0.11
C ILE A 274 8.82 2.45 -1.59
N CYS A 275 9.78 3.24 -2.06
CA CYS A 275 9.80 3.80 -3.41
C CYS A 275 10.98 3.21 -4.18
N LEU A 276 10.69 2.61 -5.34
CA LEU A 276 11.69 2.31 -6.36
C LEU A 276 11.78 3.50 -7.31
N PHE A 277 13.00 3.96 -7.58
CA PHE A 277 13.27 5.11 -8.44
C PHE A 277 13.84 4.64 -9.78
N TYR A 278 13.29 5.18 -10.86
CA TYR A 278 13.66 4.86 -12.23
C TYR A 278 13.92 6.14 -13.02
N LYS A 279 14.77 6.04 -14.04
CA LYS A 279 15.08 7.14 -14.95
C LYS A 279 15.23 6.63 -16.38
N ASN A 280 14.79 7.42 -17.37
CA ASN A 280 14.95 7.11 -18.80
C ASN A 280 16.10 7.90 -19.46
N ALA A 281 16.36 7.62 -20.73
CA ALA A 281 17.40 8.27 -21.53
C ALA A 281 17.19 9.79 -21.72
N ASN A 282 15.99 10.31 -21.43
CA ASN A 282 15.62 11.72 -21.53
C ASN A 282 15.71 12.46 -20.18
N ASP A 283 16.26 11.83 -19.13
CA ASP A 283 16.33 12.34 -17.75
C ASP A 283 14.97 12.50 -17.05
N GLU A 284 13.89 11.90 -17.58
CA GLU A 284 12.61 11.79 -16.90
C GLU A 284 12.71 10.76 -15.75
N GLU A 285 12.11 11.06 -14.60
CA GLU A 285 12.03 10.14 -13.46
C GLU A 285 10.62 9.54 -13.30
N LYS A 286 10.56 8.30 -12.83
CA LYS A 286 9.35 7.66 -12.31
C LYS A 286 9.60 7.04 -10.95
N ILE A 287 8.55 6.94 -10.14
CA ILE A 287 8.58 6.21 -8.88
C ILE A 287 7.50 5.14 -8.89
N LEU A 288 7.86 3.91 -8.51
CA LEU A 288 6.90 2.88 -8.15
C LEU A 288 6.82 2.78 -6.63
N VAL A 289 5.61 2.82 -6.08
CA VAL A 289 5.42 2.67 -4.63
C VAL A 289 4.91 1.27 -4.30
N VAL A 290 5.56 0.63 -3.32
CA VAL A 290 5.20 -0.71 -2.85
C VAL A 290 4.71 -0.63 -1.41
N GLY A 291 3.52 -1.20 -1.18
CA GLY A 291 2.85 -1.24 0.12
C GLY A 291 3.32 -2.38 1.03
N GLU A 292 2.71 -2.47 2.21
CA GLU A 292 3.16 -3.35 3.30
C GLU A 292 3.15 -4.86 2.99
N LYS A 293 2.37 -5.29 1.98
CA LYS A 293 2.27 -6.69 1.55
C LYS A 293 3.26 -7.07 0.44
N TYR A 294 4.24 -6.22 0.16
CA TYR A 294 5.14 -6.36 -0.99
C TYR A 294 4.42 -6.30 -2.35
N GLU A 295 3.27 -5.62 -2.40
CA GLU A 295 2.48 -5.38 -3.62
C GLU A 295 2.42 -3.89 -3.95
N ILE A 296 2.28 -3.57 -5.23
CA ILE A 296 2.26 -2.20 -5.74
C ILE A 296 1.04 -1.45 -5.19
N ASP A 297 1.27 -0.26 -4.66
CA ASP A 297 0.23 0.69 -4.27
C ASP A 297 0.00 1.67 -5.44
N ALA A 298 -1.00 1.39 -6.27
CA ALA A 298 -1.26 2.16 -7.48
C ALA A 298 -1.70 3.60 -7.19
N GLU A 299 -2.50 3.81 -6.13
CA GLU A 299 -2.98 5.15 -5.77
C GLU A 299 -1.86 6.01 -5.19
N ILE A 300 -0.99 5.44 -4.35
CA ILE A 300 0.19 6.15 -3.88
C ILE A 300 1.24 6.31 -5.00
N THR A 301 1.32 5.40 -5.97
CA THR A 301 2.16 5.58 -7.16
C THR A 301 1.73 6.83 -7.95
N LYS A 302 0.43 6.98 -8.25
CA LYS A 302 -0.14 8.20 -8.89
C LYS A 302 0.13 9.48 -8.08
N LEU A 303 0.04 9.40 -6.75
CA LEU A 303 0.40 10.52 -5.86
C LEU A 303 1.86 10.96 -6.04
N PHE A 304 2.78 10.00 -6.21
CA PHE A 304 4.19 10.29 -6.45
C PHE A 304 4.48 10.78 -7.86
N ASP A 305 3.77 10.29 -8.89
CA ASP A 305 3.86 10.85 -10.25
C ASP A 305 3.40 12.32 -10.28
N ARG A 306 2.28 12.65 -9.62
CA ARG A 306 1.83 14.03 -9.40
C ARG A 306 2.89 14.89 -8.69
N LEU A 307 3.53 14.34 -7.65
CA LEU A 307 4.59 15.01 -6.88
C LEU A 307 5.89 15.24 -7.66
N ILE A 308 6.23 14.37 -8.62
CA ILE A 308 7.35 14.59 -9.53
C ILE A 308 7.00 15.77 -10.44
N ASN A 309 5.92 15.65 -11.21
CA ASN A 309 5.54 16.56 -12.29
C ASN A 309 5.32 18.01 -11.83
N GLU A 310 4.68 18.20 -10.68
CA GLU A 310 4.34 19.54 -10.18
C GLU A 310 5.42 20.14 -9.27
N GLN A 311 6.27 19.30 -8.67
CA GLN A 311 6.84 19.61 -7.36
C GLN A 311 8.28 19.12 -7.10
N ASN A 312 8.91 18.37 -8.02
CA ASN A 312 10.33 17.98 -7.99
C ASN A 312 10.82 17.39 -6.64
N LEU A 313 10.03 16.52 -6.00
CA LEU A 313 10.45 15.63 -4.90
C LEU A 313 11.30 16.28 -3.77
N THR A 314 11.04 17.54 -3.43
CA THR A 314 11.94 18.30 -2.55
C THR A 314 12.06 17.70 -1.13
N PRO A 315 13.25 17.29 -0.68
CA PRO A 315 13.43 16.71 0.65
C PRO A 315 13.65 17.79 1.74
N SER A 316 13.21 17.52 2.96
CA SER A 316 13.65 18.24 4.17
C SER A 316 15.13 17.96 4.47
N ASN A 317 15.62 16.76 4.12
CA ASN A 317 16.93 16.24 4.50
C ASN A 317 17.92 16.14 3.32
N ALA A 318 17.92 17.12 2.41
CA ALA A 318 18.81 17.18 1.23
C ALA A 318 20.31 16.95 1.54
N ASN A 319 20.77 17.35 2.73
CA ASN A 319 22.16 17.17 3.13
C ASN A 319 22.51 15.77 3.67
N SER A 320 21.52 14.89 3.82
CA SER A 320 21.68 13.52 4.33
C SER A 320 22.44 12.62 3.35
N ASN A 321 23.08 11.56 3.89
CA ASN A 321 23.74 10.55 3.08
C ASN A 321 22.76 9.79 2.18
N ALA A 322 21.52 9.58 2.63
CA ALA A 322 20.49 8.88 1.86
C ALA A 322 20.08 9.65 0.60
N TRP A 323 19.86 10.97 0.73
CA TRP A 323 19.56 11.81 -0.43
C TRP A 323 20.76 11.91 -1.38
N LYS A 324 21.95 12.15 -0.86
CA LYS A 324 23.17 12.26 -1.68
C LYS A 324 23.48 10.97 -2.45
N ASP A 325 23.43 9.80 -1.80
CA ASP A 325 23.64 8.51 -2.47
C ASP A 325 22.55 8.19 -3.51
N LYS A 326 21.29 8.65 -3.30
CA LYS A 326 20.23 8.57 -4.31
C LYS A 326 20.54 9.44 -5.53
N GLU A 327 20.94 10.69 -5.31
CA GLU A 327 21.30 11.62 -6.40
C GLU A 327 22.58 11.19 -7.14
N ASP A 328 23.64 10.79 -6.43
CA ASP A 328 24.86 10.22 -7.01
C ASP A 328 24.54 9.04 -7.95
N LYS A 329 23.60 8.16 -7.58
CA LYS A 329 23.14 7.05 -8.44
C LYS A 329 22.36 7.54 -9.67
N ARG A 330 21.52 8.58 -9.51
CA ARG A 330 20.75 9.21 -10.59
C ARG A 330 21.65 9.90 -11.62
N GLU A 331 22.70 10.58 -11.15
CA GLU A 331 23.70 11.25 -12.00
C GLU A 331 24.61 10.25 -12.72
N ARG A 332 25.05 9.17 -12.04
CA ARG A 332 25.82 8.08 -12.67
C ARG A 332 25.05 7.30 -13.72
N LEU A 333 23.71 7.37 -13.70
CA LEU A 333 22.86 6.77 -14.72
C LEU A 333 22.72 7.74 -15.92
N SER A 334 23.81 7.92 -16.67
CA SER A 334 23.80 8.72 -17.90
C SER A 334 22.99 8.06 -19.01
N LYS A 335 22.67 8.82 -20.07
CA LYS A 335 21.96 8.31 -21.24
C LYS A 335 22.65 7.07 -21.84
N GLU A 336 23.96 7.12 -22.00
CA GLU A 336 24.78 6.04 -22.57
C GLU A 336 24.77 4.79 -21.67
N VAL A 337 24.73 4.98 -20.34
CA VAL A 337 24.60 3.87 -19.37
C VAL A 337 23.21 3.24 -19.43
N ILE A 338 22.17 4.01 -19.68
CA ILE A 338 20.79 3.52 -19.85
C ILE A 338 20.68 2.74 -21.16
N GLU A 339 21.10 3.33 -22.28
CA GLU A 339 21.10 2.70 -23.60
C GLU A 339 21.91 1.39 -23.58
N SER A 340 23.14 1.41 -23.05
CA SER A 340 23.97 0.21 -22.92
C SER A 340 23.33 -0.89 -22.04
N ARG A 341 22.63 -0.53 -20.96
CA ARG A 341 21.89 -1.52 -20.14
C ARG A 341 20.75 -2.14 -20.94
N LEU A 342 19.99 -1.35 -21.69
CA LEU A 342 18.87 -1.82 -22.51
C LEU A 342 19.36 -2.71 -23.67
N GLU A 343 20.41 -2.29 -24.39
CA GLU A 343 21.04 -3.08 -25.46
C GLU A 343 21.65 -4.40 -24.96
N SER A 344 22.19 -4.41 -23.74
CA SER A 344 22.79 -5.63 -23.16
C SER A 344 21.76 -6.74 -22.87
N ALA A 345 20.48 -6.39 -22.77
CA ALA A 345 19.41 -7.32 -22.49
C ALA A 345 19.26 -8.36 -23.64
N PRO A 346 18.93 -9.62 -23.31
CA PRO A 346 18.60 -10.61 -24.33
C PRO A 346 17.32 -10.25 -25.09
N ASN A 347 17.25 -10.65 -26.37
CA ASN A 347 16.02 -10.51 -27.15
C ASN A 347 15.02 -11.59 -26.73
N LEU A 348 13.99 -11.20 -25.97
CA LEU A 348 12.93 -12.08 -25.49
C LEU A 348 11.68 -12.08 -26.39
N SER A 349 11.80 -11.73 -27.66
CA SER A 349 10.66 -11.79 -28.61
C SER A 349 10.21 -13.23 -28.87
N GLU A 350 8.90 -13.46 -29.05
CA GLU A 350 8.38 -14.78 -29.47
C GLU A 350 9.05 -15.21 -30.78
N GLY A 351 9.54 -16.45 -30.84
CA GLY A 351 10.23 -16.99 -32.01
C GLY A 351 11.68 -16.50 -32.19
N ALA A 352 12.22 -15.65 -31.31
CA ALA A 352 13.63 -15.26 -31.36
C ALA A 352 14.54 -16.50 -31.22
N MET A 353 15.50 -16.62 -32.13
CA MET A 353 16.48 -17.71 -32.14
C MET A 353 17.73 -17.32 -31.33
N LEU A 354 18.30 -18.30 -30.65
CA LEU A 354 19.56 -18.20 -29.90
C LEU A 354 20.61 -19.08 -30.56
N GLU A 355 21.76 -18.50 -30.88
CA GLU A 355 22.94 -19.25 -31.32
C GLU A 355 23.81 -19.72 -30.13
N VAL A 356 24.70 -20.67 -30.35
CA VAL A 356 25.49 -21.34 -29.28
C VAL A 356 26.14 -20.37 -28.29
N GLY A 357 26.74 -19.29 -28.76
CA GLY A 357 27.42 -18.29 -27.92
C GLY A 357 26.48 -17.45 -27.04
N GLU A 358 25.18 -17.39 -27.35
CA GLU A 358 24.22 -16.57 -26.59
C GLU A 358 23.66 -17.27 -25.36
N HIS A 359 23.56 -18.60 -25.38
CA HIS A 359 22.86 -19.37 -24.34
C HIS A 359 23.38 -19.07 -22.92
N LYS A 360 24.70 -18.86 -22.77
CA LYS A 360 25.34 -18.43 -21.51
C LYS A 360 24.82 -17.08 -21.00
N ARG A 361 24.61 -16.10 -21.90
CA ARG A 361 24.00 -14.79 -21.58
C ARG A 361 22.56 -14.96 -21.10
N TYR A 362 21.75 -15.73 -21.83
CA TYR A 362 20.34 -15.94 -21.48
C TYR A 362 20.18 -16.71 -20.16
N PHE A 363 21.02 -17.72 -19.88
CA PHE A 363 20.94 -18.45 -18.61
C PHE A 363 21.31 -17.58 -17.41
N ILE A 364 22.38 -16.78 -17.51
CA ILE A 364 22.74 -15.79 -16.48
C ILE A 364 21.63 -14.75 -16.32
N TYR A 365 20.99 -14.31 -17.42
CA TYR A 365 19.85 -13.40 -17.36
C TYR A 365 18.68 -14.01 -16.58
N VAL A 366 18.28 -15.25 -16.86
CA VAL A 366 17.19 -15.93 -16.12
C VAL A 366 17.53 -16.07 -14.64
N LEU A 367 18.74 -16.51 -14.30
CA LEU A 367 19.20 -16.63 -12.91
C LEU A 367 19.24 -15.27 -12.18
N LYS A 368 19.54 -14.17 -12.89
CA LYS A 368 19.56 -12.82 -12.30
C LYS A 368 18.18 -12.20 -12.15
N ASN A 369 17.25 -12.47 -13.07
CA ASN A 369 16.03 -11.66 -13.25
C ASN A 369 14.71 -12.39 -13.00
N ALA A 370 14.66 -13.72 -12.90
CA ALA A 370 13.42 -14.45 -12.57
C ALA A 370 12.89 -14.05 -11.17
N LYS A 371 11.59 -13.77 -11.05
CA LYS A 371 10.94 -13.22 -9.84
C LYS A 371 10.30 -14.27 -8.94
N LYS A 372 9.89 -15.42 -9.49
CA LYS A 372 9.05 -16.44 -8.84
C LYS A 372 9.68 -17.82 -8.86
N HIS A 373 10.00 -18.35 -10.06
CA HIS A 373 10.37 -19.75 -10.27
C HIS A 373 11.19 -19.95 -11.55
N ILE A 374 12.36 -20.57 -11.45
CA ILE A 374 13.19 -21.01 -12.57
C ILE A 374 13.03 -22.53 -12.71
N TYR A 375 12.65 -23.00 -13.91
CA TYR A 375 12.60 -24.43 -14.22
C TYR A 375 13.69 -24.78 -15.22
N ILE A 376 14.47 -25.83 -14.93
CA ILE A 376 15.61 -26.25 -15.76
C ILE A 376 15.48 -27.75 -16.04
N GLN A 377 15.18 -28.11 -17.29
CA GLN A 377 15.35 -29.48 -17.79
C GLN A 377 16.70 -29.57 -18.50
N SER A 378 17.59 -30.43 -18.03
CA SER A 378 18.85 -30.74 -18.70
C SER A 378 19.20 -32.23 -18.51
N PRO A 379 19.26 -33.05 -19.57
CA PRO A 379 19.45 -34.50 -19.43
C PRO A 379 20.80 -34.88 -18.82
N TRP A 380 21.81 -34.02 -18.99
CA TRP A 380 23.08 -34.12 -18.30
C TRP A 380 23.31 -32.92 -17.39
N VAL A 381 24.05 -33.16 -16.31
CA VAL A 381 24.51 -32.16 -15.33
C VAL A 381 25.99 -32.39 -15.05
N ARG A 382 26.81 -31.35 -15.14
CA ARG A 382 28.27 -31.42 -14.93
C ARG A 382 28.75 -30.36 -13.96
N HIS A 383 29.69 -30.73 -13.09
CA HIS A 383 30.25 -29.82 -12.10
C HIS A 383 30.99 -28.65 -12.74
N ASP A 384 31.75 -28.88 -13.83
CA ASP A 384 32.46 -27.82 -14.57
C ASP A 384 31.52 -26.72 -15.09
N THR A 385 30.29 -27.10 -15.45
CA THR A 385 29.24 -26.19 -15.92
C THR A 385 28.51 -25.53 -14.75
N LEU A 386 28.19 -26.28 -13.68
CA LEU A 386 27.56 -25.73 -12.48
C LEU A 386 28.45 -24.70 -11.77
N GLU A 387 29.76 -24.90 -11.75
CA GLU A 387 30.73 -24.01 -11.10
C GLU A 387 30.69 -22.58 -11.68
N ILE A 388 30.42 -22.45 -12.99
CA ILE A 388 30.22 -21.15 -13.68
C ILE A 388 28.98 -20.41 -13.16
N TYR A 389 27.93 -21.13 -12.74
CA TYR A 389 26.63 -20.58 -12.39
C TYR A 389 26.29 -20.62 -10.89
N LYS A 390 27.16 -21.21 -10.06
CA LYS A 390 26.90 -21.48 -8.63
C LYS A 390 26.45 -20.25 -7.85
N GLU A 391 27.08 -19.10 -8.07
CA GLU A 391 26.81 -17.84 -7.36
C GLU A 391 25.48 -17.23 -7.80
N TYR A 392 25.14 -17.34 -9.09
CA TYR A 392 23.85 -16.89 -9.63
C TYR A 392 22.70 -17.77 -9.12
N ILE A 393 22.89 -19.10 -9.07
CA ILE A 393 21.91 -20.05 -8.50
C ILE A 393 21.69 -19.75 -7.01
N GLN A 394 22.76 -19.58 -6.23
CA GLN A 394 22.66 -19.25 -4.80
C GLN A 394 22.00 -17.89 -4.57
N SER A 395 22.38 -16.85 -5.33
CA SER A 395 21.76 -15.52 -5.22
C SER A 395 20.26 -15.53 -5.55
N ALA A 396 19.84 -16.29 -6.56
CA ALA A 396 18.42 -16.47 -6.88
C ALA A 396 17.66 -17.16 -5.74
N LEU A 397 18.23 -18.23 -5.15
CA LEU A 397 17.63 -18.93 -4.01
C LEU A 397 17.55 -18.05 -2.76
N GLU A 398 18.55 -17.21 -2.51
CA GLU A 398 18.59 -16.26 -1.39
C GLU A 398 17.55 -15.15 -1.54
N LYS A 399 17.27 -14.72 -2.78
CA LYS A 399 16.12 -13.87 -3.14
C LYS A 399 14.77 -14.59 -3.12
N GLY A 400 14.68 -15.80 -2.55
CA GLY A 400 13.44 -16.57 -2.43
C GLY A 400 12.87 -17.13 -3.75
N VAL A 401 13.57 -16.96 -4.88
CA VAL A 401 13.15 -17.52 -6.18
C VAL A 401 13.19 -19.04 -6.07
N LYS A 402 12.12 -19.73 -6.49
CA LYS A 402 12.11 -21.19 -6.54
C LYS A 402 12.99 -21.67 -7.70
N ILE A 403 13.76 -22.73 -7.50
CA ILE A 403 14.50 -23.36 -8.61
C ILE A 403 14.17 -24.84 -8.63
N THR A 404 13.74 -25.36 -9.78
CA THR A 404 13.49 -26.79 -9.98
C THR A 404 14.35 -27.30 -11.13
N ILE A 405 15.29 -28.19 -10.81
CA ILE A 405 16.12 -28.89 -11.77
C ILE A 405 15.55 -30.29 -11.98
N LYS A 406 15.22 -30.61 -13.23
CA LYS A 406 15.00 -31.96 -13.71
C LYS A 406 16.16 -32.42 -14.58
N TYR A 407 16.65 -33.63 -14.31
CA TYR A 407 17.77 -34.21 -15.02
C TYR A 407 17.59 -35.72 -15.24
N GLY A 408 18.34 -36.26 -16.19
CA GLY A 408 18.32 -37.66 -16.55
C GLY A 408 17.71 -37.93 -17.91
N MET A 409 17.84 -39.18 -18.37
CA MET A 409 17.27 -39.68 -19.61
C MET A 409 17.20 -41.21 -19.56
N GLN A 410 16.39 -41.83 -20.41
CA GLN A 410 16.39 -43.29 -20.50
C GLN A 410 17.74 -43.81 -21.05
N LYS A 411 18.48 -44.56 -20.21
CA LYS A 411 19.71 -45.24 -20.62
C LYS A 411 19.45 -46.23 -21.75
N ARG A 412 20.30 -46.19 -22.78
CA ARG A 412 20.26 -47.06 -23.96
C ARG A 412 21.30 -48.18 -23.86
N SER A 413 22.34 -47.99 -23.04
CA SER A 413 23.40 -48.96 -22.79
C SER A 413 23.98 -48.81 -21.37
N GLN A 414 24.53 -49.89 -20.80
CA GLN A 414 25.34 -49.78 -19.58
C GLN A 414 26.66 -49.02 -19.78
N LYS A 415 27.07 -48.77 -21.03
CA LYS A 415 28.24 -47.95 -21.37
C LYS A 415 27.94 -46.45 -21.46
N ASP A 416 26.69 -46.03 -21.28
CA ASP A 416 26.32 -44.61 -21.35
C ASP A 416 26.96 -43.83 -20.19
N LYS A 417 27.45 -42.61 -20.48
CA LYS A 417 28.01 -41.71 -19.47
C LYS A 417 26.96 -41.41 -18.41
N LYS A 418 27.36 -41.32 -17.13
CA LYS A 418 26.45 -40.92 -16.02
C LYS A 418 25.74 -39.61 -16.38
N GLU A 419 24.44 -39.53 -16.11
CA GLU A 419 23.62 -38.33 -16.36
C GLU A 419 24.15 -37.14 -15.55
N ILE A 420 24.41 -37.35 -14.26
CA ILE A 420 25.08 -36.42 -13.35
C ILE A 420 26.42 -36.99 -12.86
N ASP A 421 27.45 -36.15 -12.69
CA ASP A 421 28.67 -36.55 -12.00
C ASP A 421 28.55 -36.41 -10.47
N GLU A 422 29.43 -37.08 -9.72
CA GLU A 422 29.30 -37.19 -8.26
C GLU A 422 29.51 -35.86 -7.54
N VAL A 423 30.32 -34.95 -8.08
CA VAL A 423 30.58 -33.63 -7.48
C VAL A 423 29.37 -32.73 -7.70
N ALA A 424 28.82 -32.73 -8.92
CA ALA A 424 27.57 -32.04 -9.24
C ALA A 424 26.40 -32.53 -8.39
N LEU A 425 26.24 -33.85 -8.22
CA LEU A 425 25.17 -34.43 -7.40
C LEU A 425 25.33 -34.03 -5.92
N THR A 426 26.56 -34.01 -5.39
CA THR A 426 26.85 -33.59 -4.02
C THR A 426 26.45 -32.13 -3.81
N TYR A 427 26.92 -31.22 -4.66
CA TYR A 427 26.60 -29.79 -4.61
C TYR A 427 25.09 -29.50 -4.70
N LEU A 428 24.36 -30.14 -5.63
CA LEU A 428 22.91 -29.93 -5.74
C LEU A 428 22.12 -30.52 -4.56
N ASN A 429 22.63 -31.57 -3.90
CA ASN A 429 22.05 -32.06 -2.65
C ASN A 429 22.32 -31.12 -1.47
N GLU A 430 23.49 -30.47 -1.41
CA GLU A 430 23.79 -29.42 -0.44
C GLU A 430 22.85 -28.21 -0.62
N LEU A 431 22.61 -27.76 -1.87
CA LEU A 431 21.60 -26.73 -2.14
C LEU A 431 20.21 -27.14 -1.67
N LYS A 432 19.81 -28.40 -1.92
CA LYS A 432 18.52 -28.95 -1.48
C LYS A 432 18.38 -29.03 0.04
N ALA A 433 19.48 -29.25 0.77
CA ALA A 433 19.50 -29.23 2.22
C ALA A 433 19.48 -27.80 2.80
N LYS A 434 20.12 -26.83 2.12
CA LYS A 434 20.24 -25.44 2.57
C LYS A 434 19.01 -24.57 2.23
N TYR A 435 18.39 -24.78 1.07
CA TYR A 435 17.36 -23.89 0.52
C TYR A 435 16.03 -24.65 0.29
N PRO A 436 14.95 -24.38 1.05
CA PRO A 436 13.67 -25.08 0.91
C PRO A 436 12.93 -24.76 -0.40
N ASN A 437 13.35 -23.69 -1.09
CA ASN A 437 12.90 -23.27 -2.41
C ASN A 437 13.68 -23.92 -3.57
N PHE A 438 14.65 -24.82 -3.29
CA PHE A 438 15.35 -25.61 -4.30
C PHE A 438 14.77 -27.04 -4.40
N SER A 439 14.59 -27.52 -5.63
CA SER A 439 14.12 -28.87 -5.92
C SER A 439 14.98 -29.54 -6.99
N LEU A 440 15.42 -30.77 -6.72
CA LEU A 440 16.12 -31.63 -7.65
C LEU A 440 15.31 -32.92 -7.85
N LYS A 441 14.94 -33.19 -9.10
CA LYS A 441 14.15 -34.36 -9.54
C LYS A 441 14.90 -35.12 -10.63
N HIS A 442 14.89 -36.44 -10.56
CA HIS A 442 15.37 -37.32 -11.63
C HIS A 442 14.19 -37.68 -12.55
N ASP A 443 14.42 -37.72 -13.85
CA ASP A 443 13.43 -38.00 -14.90
C ASP A 443 14.11 -38.68 -16.08
N TYR A 444 13.33 -39.15 -17.06
CA TYR A 444 13.81 -39.79 -18.28
C TYR A 444 13.67 -38.92 -19.55
N ASP A 445 13.29 -37.65 -19.39
CA ASP A 445 13.08 -36.69 -20.48
C ASP A 445 14.38 -36.01 -20.97
N HIS A 446 14.70 -36.22 -22.25
CA HIS A 446 15.86 -35.67 -22.95
C HIS A 446 15.66 -34.23 -23.46
N SER A 447 14.52 -33.61 -23.18
CA SER A 447 14.22 -32.19 -23.40
C SER A 447 15.27 -31.26 -22.78
N LYS A 448 15.45 -30.08 -23.37
CA LYS A 448 16.40 -29.06 -22.91
C LYS A 448 15.69 -27.73 -22.85
N ILE A 449 15.23 -27.39 -21.65
CA ILE A 449 14.23 -26.36 -21.44
C ILE A 449 14.64 -25.51 -20.24
N LEU A 450 14.62 -24.19 -20.44
CA LEU A 450 14.78 -23.20 -19.39
C LEU A 450 13.51 -22.34 -19.35
N ILE A 451 12.80 -22.33 -18.23
CA ILE A 451 11.60 -21.48 -18.05
C ILE A 451 11.91 -20.42 -17.01
N CYS A 452 11.58 -19.17 -17.34
CA CYS A 452 11.64 -18.02 -16.46
C CYS A 452 10.21 -17.65 -16.03
N ASP A 453 9.89 -17.92 -14.77
CA ASP A 453 8.58 -17.71 -14.15
C ASP A 453 7.45 -18.33 -15.00
N ASP A 454 6.39 -17.57 -15.26
CA ASP A 454 5.35 -17.83 -16.25
C ASP A 454 5.46 -16.89 -17.47
N GLU A 455 6.64 -16.31 -17.71
CA GLU A 455 6.86 -15.24 -18.68
C GLU A 455 7.36 -15.73 -20.03
N PHE A 456 8.42 -16.54 -20.03
CA PHE A 456 8.98 -17.13 -21.23
C PHE A 456 9.69 -18.46 -20.95
N MET A 457 9.83 -19.24 -22.01
CA MET A 457 10.51 -20.52 -22.04
C MET A 457 11.49 -20.54 -23.22
N ILE A 458 12.68 -21.08 -23.00
CA ILE A 458 13.68 -21.35 -24.03
C ILE A 458 13.70 -22.85 -24.28
N VAL A 459 13.48 -23.28 -25.53
CA VAL A 459 13.52 -24.69 -25.94
C VAL A 459 14.49 -24.87 -27.09
N GLY A 460 15.34 -25.90 -27.05
CA GLY A 460 16.29 -26.16 -28.12
C GLY A 460 17.20 -27.37 -27.90
N SER A 461 18.41 -27.29 -28.45
CA SER A 461 19.40 -28.38 -28.40
C SER A 461 20.47 -28.21 -27.30
N PHE A 462 20.56 -27.01 -26.69
CA PHE A 462 21.60 -26.63 -25.73
C PHE A 462 21.45 -27.28 -24.34
N ASN A 463 22.49 -27.93 -23.83
CA ASN A 463 22.48 -28.54 -22.49
C ASN A 463 22.83 -27.53 -21.38
N TRP A 464 21.81 -26.86 -20.83
CA TRP A 464 21.94 -25.81 -19.80
C TRP A 464 22.88 -26.13 -18.63
N LEU A 465 22.95 -27.39 -18.19
CA LEU A 465 23.74 -27.81 -17.02
C LEU A 465 24.94 -28.69 -17.35
N SER A 466 25.28 -28.92 -18.62
CA SER A 466 26.44 -29.75 -19.01
C SER A 466 27.26 -29.22 -20.19
N PHE A 467 26.97 -28.01 -20.68
CA PHE A 467 27.71 -27.40 -21.77
C PHE A 467 27.95 -25.92 -21.47
N GLY A 468 29.22 -25.52 -21.38
CA GLY A 468 29.62 -24.15 -21.03
C GLY A 468 29.46 -23.12 -22.14
N GLY A 469 29.02 -23.52 -23.34
CA GLY A 469 28.86 -22.64 -24.52
C GLY A 469 30.16 -22.31 -25.27
N GLU A 470 31.27 -22.97 -24.93
CA GLU A 470 32.62 -22.71 -25.47
C GLU A 470 33.27 -24.03 -25.94
N SER A 471 34.11 -23.96 -26.99
CA SER A 471 34.95 -25.08 -27.41
C SER A 471 36.03 -25.40 -26.39
N LYS A 472 36.33 -26.69 -26.20
CA LYS A 472 37.52 -27.13 -25.44
C LYS A 472 38.67 -27.35 -26.43
N GLY A 473 39.54 -26.34 -26.58
CA GLY A 473 40.67 -26.36 -27.52
C GLY A 473 40.27 -26.07 -28.97
N ASP A 474 41.02 -26.62 -29.93
CA ASP A 474 40.86 -26.39 -31.38
C ASP A 474 39.65 -27.10 -32.01
N GLU A 475 38.76 -27.69 -31.21
CA GLU A 475 37.52 -28.30 -31.72
C GLU A 475 36.54 -27.23 -32.23
N ALA A 476 35.92 -27.48 -33.39
CA ALA A 476 34.89 -26.58 -33.92
C ALA A 476 33.73 -26.44 -32.93
N LEU A 477 33.26 -25.20 -32.71
CA LEU A 477 32.11 -24.92 -31.84
C LEU A 477 30.92 -25.78 -32.25
N ARG A 478 30.41 -26.59 -31.32
CA ARG A 478 29.21 -27.39 -31.54
C ARG A 478 28.03 -26.46 -31.82
N GLY A 479 27.43 -26.59 -32.98
CA GLY A 479 26.17 -25.90 -33.30
C GLY A 479 25.09 -26.28 -32.30
N GLU A 480 24.55 -25.29 -31.60
CA GLU A 480 23.43 -25.41 -30.68
C GLU A 480 22.48 -24.25 -30.94
N THR A 481 21.19 -24.56 -31.06
CA THR A 481 20.16 -23.57 -31.38
C THR A 481 18.98 -23.75 -30.43
N SER A 482 18.42 -22.62 -29.98
CA SER A 482 17.15 -22.61 -29.22
C SER A 482 16.23 -21.50 -29.69
N THR A 483 14.98 -21.52 -29.24
CA THR A 483 13.95 -20.53 -29.57
C THR A 483 13.22 -20.07 -28.31
N ILE A 484 12.89 -18.78 -28.24
CA ILE A 484 12.05 -18.18 -27.20
C ILE A 484 10.56 -18.45 -27.48
N ASN A 485 9.84 -18.89 -26.45
CA ASN A 485 8.39 -19.10 -26.45
C ASN A 485 7.75 -18.37 -25.26
N LYS A 486 6.78 -17.49 -25.52
CA LYS A 486 5.99 -16.71 -24.54
C LYS A 486 4.52 -17.14 -24.48
N ASN A 487 4.14 -18.18 -25.22
CA ASN A 487 2.78 -18.72 -25.20
C ASN A 487 2.44 -19.28 -23.80
N LYS A 488 1.59 -18.57 -23.05
CA LYS A 488 1.26 -18.88 -21.65
C LYS A 488 0.72 -20.31 -21.45
N ASP A 489 -0.05 -20.85 -22.39
CA ASP A 489 -0.58 -22.21 -22.28
C ASP A 489 0.47 -23.29 -22.53
N SER A 490 1.40 -23.05 -23.46
CA SER A 490 2.58 -23.89 -23.69
C SER A 490 3.47 -23.92 -22.44
N ILE A 491 3.76 -22.74 -21.87
CA ILE A 491 4.54 -22.59 -20.63
C ILE A 491 3.86 -23.34 -19.48
N LYS A 492 2.56 -23.11 -19.23
CA LYS A 492 1.80 -23.82 -18.17
C LYS A 492 1.81 -25.33 -18.36
N LYS A 493 1.63 -25.83 -19.59
CA LYS A 493 1.69 -27.27 -19.91
C LYS A 493 3.08 -27.87 -19.65
N GLN A 494 4.14 -27.11 -19.87
CA GLN A 494 5.50 -27.57 -19.60
C GLN A 494 5.86 -27.47 -18.11
N ILE A 495 5.44 -26.41 -17.41
CA ILE A 495 5.55 -26.28 -15.95
C ILE A 495 4.85 -27.44 -15.24
N ALA A 496 3.64 -27.83 -15.67
CA ALA A 496 2.91 -28.95 -15.09
C ALA A 496 3.62 -30.31 -15.24
N LYS A 497 4.65 -30.42 -16.09
CA LYS A 497 5.54 -31.61 -16.15
C LYS A 497 6.69 -31.54 -15.14
N PHE A 498 6.95 -30.41 -14.48
CA PHE A 498 7.99 -30.29 -13.47
C PHE A 498 7.54 -30.72 -12.08
N ASP A 499 6.23 -30.74 -11.82
CA ASP A 499 5.61 -31.32 -10.62
C ASP A 499 5.77 -32.86 -10.55
#